data_AF-A0A849TBR3-F1
#
_entry.id   AF-A0A849TBR3-F1
#
_cell.length_a   1.000
_cell.length_b   1.000
_cell.length_c   1.000
_cell.angle_alpha   90.00
_cell.angle_beta   90.00
_cell.angle_gamma   90.00
#
_symmetry.space_group_name_H-M   'P 1'
#
loop_
_entity.id
_entity.type
_entity.pdbx_description
1 polymer ?
#
loop_
_entity_poly.entity_id
_entity_poly.type
_entity_poly.pdbx_seq_one_letter_code
_entity_poly.pdbx_strand_id
1 'polypeptide(L)'
;MRSNIFAKSLATKSLATKLALTVTVALGGGLAAQTADAATLAGLKDGKSIVWIDTDSKKVTGSVALADNATLVGFDVRPADGKLYGVTPDGAIVIVDAKTGKWEKKSQLSEKLPADAMVSVDFNPVADRMRIITSTGMSLRVNVDDGKATVDGSLKYAETDANKGKMPKVMAAGYSNSFAGTKETALYDIDATNGMLLKQAPPNDGIVTGIGSLGVKVDGPIAFDVWSDGKGMNVGWLLAGGTLHSVDLANGAAKSIGAIAGMSGKVTDIAILPGM
;
A
#
# COMPACT_ATOMS: atom_id res chain seq x y z
N MET A 1 42.34 70.51 -9.28
CA MET A 1 43.09 69.25 -9.13
C MET A 1 42.18 68.22 -8.47
N ARG A 2 42.02 67.05 -9.11
CA ARG A 2 41.42 65.78 -8.62
C ARG A 2 39.90 65.79 -8.34
N SER A 3 39.01 65.33 -9.23
CA SER A 3 38.71 63.97 -9.76
C SER A 3 38.02 63.01 -8.77
N ASN A 4 36.73 62.71 -9.03
CA ASN A 4 36.00 61.41 -8.95
C ASN A 4 34.49 61.66 -8.74
N ILE A 5 33.64 61.69 -9.76
CA ILE A 5 33.00 60.60 -10.55
C ILE A 5 31.85 59.86 -9.82
N PHE A 6 30.64 60.25 -10.24
CA PHE A 6 29.40 59.49 -10.53
C PHE A 6 28.68 58.66 -9.45
N ALA A 7 27.43 59.08 -9.18
CA ALA A 7 26.25 58.23 -9.45
C ALA A 7 25.01 59.12 -9.66
N LYS A 8 24.46 59.10 -10.89
CA LYS A 8 23.14 59.66 -11.21
C LYS A 8 22.08 58.68 -10.72
N SER A 9 21.15 59.14 -9.88
CA SER A 9 19.87 58.46 -9.67
C SER A 9 18.75 59.47 -9.94
N LEU A 10 18.12 59.34 -11.10
CA LEU A 10 16.90 60.06 -11.47
C LEU A 10 15.72 59.27 -10.93
N ALA A 11 15.12 59.72 -9.84
CA ALA A 11 13.86 59.18 -9.34
C ALA A 11 12.72 59.62 -10.27
N THR A 12 12.18 58.69 -11.05
CA THR A 12 10.95 58.88 -11.83
C THR A 12 9.74 58.45 -10.99
N LYS A 13 8.71 59.29 -11.00
CA LYS A 13 7.45 59.13 -10.26
C LYS A 13 6.70 57.87 -10.71
N SER A 14 6.30 57.02 -9.76
CA SER A 14 5.28 55.99 -9.97
C SER A 14 4.01 56.40 -9.24
N LEU A 15 2.94 56.55 -10.02
CA LEU A 15 1.59 56.87 -9.57
C LEU A 15 0.98 55.61 -8.95
N ALA A 16 0.71 55.63 -7.65
CA ALA A 16 0.15 54.51 -6.91
C ALA A 16 -1.34 54.28 -7.30
N THR A 17 -1.59 53.27 -8.11
CA THR A 17 -2.93 52.70 -8.30
C THR A 17 -3.29 51.86 -7.07
N LYS A 18 -4.20 52.36 -6.24
CA LYS A 18 -4.80 51.59 -5.14
C LYS A 18 -5.71 50.51 -5.73
N LEU A 19 -5.23 49.28 -5.81
CA LEU A 19 -6.07 48.10 -6.01
C LEU A 19 -6.35 47.49 -4.62
N ALA A 20 -7.55 47.73 -4.11
CA ALA A 20 -8.04 47.03 -2.94
C ALA A 20 -8.31 45.57 -3.33
N LEU A 21 -7.43 44.65 -2.97
CA LEU A 21 -7.68 43.23 -3.09
C LEU A 21 -8.28 42.74 -1.77
N THR A 22 -9.59 42.56 -1.77
CA THR A 22 -10.32 41.91 -0.68
C THR A 22 -9.85 40.46 -0.57
N VAL A 23 -9.01 40.16 0.43
CA VAL A 23 -8.67 38.79 0.78
C VAL A 23 -9.86 38.20 1.53
N THR A 24 -10.73 37.51 0.81
CA THR A 24 -11.75 36.66 1.42
C THR A 24 -11.05 35.42 1.96
N VAL A 25 -10.87 35.36 3.27
CA VAL A 25 -10.48 34.13 3.96
C VAL A 25 -11.66 33.17 3.88
N ALA A 26 -11.63 32.24 2.93
CA ALA A 26 -12.55 31.10 2.91
C ALA A 26 -12.11 30.07 3.96
N LEU A 27 -12.47 30.33 5.22
CA LEU A 27 -12.60 29.29 6.24
C LEU A 27 -13.87 28.50 5.92
N GLY A 28 -13.73 27.31 5.36
CA GLY A 28 -14.89 26.43 5.12
C GLY A 28 -14.75 25.55 3.89
N GLY A 29 -13.76 24.65 3.89
CA GLY A 29 -13.76 23.48 3.02
C GLY A 29 -13.88 22.26 3.88
N GLY A 30 -15.10 21.88 4.27
CA GLY A 30 -15.32 20.55 4.83
C GLY A 30 -14.80 19.53 3.84
N LEU A 31 -13.89 18.67 4.28
CA LEU A 31 -13.49 17.48 3.54
C LEU A 31 -14.75 16.65 3.35
N ALA A 32 -15.39 16.80 2.17
CA ALA A 32 -16.36 15.83 1.72
C ALA A 32 -15.60 14.50 1.66
N ALA A 33 -16.03 13.54 2.48
CA ALA A 33 -15.65 12.16 2.32
C ALA A 33 -16.14 11.76 0.91
N GLN A 34 -15.25 11.85 -0.07
CA GLN A 34 -15.51 11.30 -1.38
C GLN A 34 -15.61 9.80 -1.16
N THR A 35 -16.79 9.25 -1.41
CA THR A 35 -17.04 7.83 -1.32
C THR A 35 -16.14 7.16 -2.34
N ALA A 36 -15.18 6.36 -1.86
CA ALA A 36 -14.52 5.39 -2.72
C ALA A 36 -15.62 4.58 -3.43
N ASP A 37 -15.44 4.29 -4.72
CA ASP A 37 -16.32 3.36 -5.42
C ASP A 37 -16.30 2.01 -4.67
N ALA A 38 -17.41 1.28 -4.66
CA ALA A 38 -17.55 0.06 -3.89
C ALA A 38 -16.46 -0.96 -4.27
N ALA A 39 -15.39 -1.05 -3.48
CA ALA A 39 -14.33 -2.01 -3.70
C ALA A 39 -14.75 -3.35 -3.10
N THR A 40 -14.58 -4.44 -3.85
CA THR A 40 -14.62 -5.78 -3.28
C THR A 40 -13.20 -6.24 -2.98
N LEU A 41 -12.89 -6.40 -1.70
CA LEU A 41 -11.60 -6.94 -1.27
C LEU A 41 -11.71 -8.47 -1.22
N ALA A 42 -10.72 -9.16 -1.78
CA ALA A 42 -10.43 -10.54 -1.43
C ALA A 42 -9.57 -10.53 -0.17
N GLY A 43 -9.94 -11.28 0.86
CA GLY A 43 -9.12 -11.53 2.05
C GLY A 43 -8.59 -12.95 2.07
N LEU A 44 -7.28 -13.12 2.29
CA LEU A 44 -6.67 -14.42 2.53
C LEU A 44 -6.89 -14.83 3.98
N LYS A 45 -7.94 -15.62 4.20
CA LYS A 45 -8.35 -16.10 5.52
C LYS A 45 -7.64 -17.42 5.86
N ASP A 46 -6.90 -17.37 6.97
CA ASP A 46 -6.13 -18.47 7.57
C ASP A 46 -5.13 -19.13 6.61
N GLY A 47 -4.74 -18.41 5.54
CA GLY A 47 -3.93 -18.94 4.44
C GLY A 47 -4.63 -19.98 3.56
N LYS A 48 -5.90 -20.32 3.81
CA LYS A 48 -6.58 -21.50 3.25
C LYS A 48 -7.85 -21.20 2.47
N SER A 49 -8.37 -19.98 2.57
CA SER A 49 -9.61 -19.59 1.92
C SER A 49 -9.58 -18.13 1.52
N ILE A 50 -10.34 -17.80 0.49
CA ILE A 50 -10.59 -16.43 0.06
C ILE A 50 -11.96 -16.04 0.59
N VAL A 51 -12.05 -14.90 1.28
CA VAL A 51 -13.31 -14.27 1.66
C VAL A 51 -13.51 -13.01 0.83
N TRP A 52 -14.72 -12.75 0.34
CA TRP A 52 -15.05 -11.48 -0.32
C TRP A 52 -15.63 -10.51 0.70
N ILE A 53 -15.05 -9.32 0.77
CA ILE A 53 -15.45 -8.26 1.69
C ILE A 53 -15.97 -7.10 0.85
N ASP A 54 -17.24 -6.78 1.04
CA ASP A 54 -17.85 -5.57 0.52
C ASP A 54 -17.56 -4.43 1.50
N THR A 55 -16.80 -3.45 1.02
CA THR A 55 -16.34 -2.31 1.80
C THR A 55 -17.45 -1.33 2.19
N ASP A 56 -18.52 -1.25 1.39
CA ASP A 56 -19.68 -0.39 1.64
C ASP A 56 -20.60 -1.00 2.70
N SER A 57 -21.02 -2.24 2.45
CA SER A 57 -21.94 -2.95 3.33
C SER A 57 -21.25 -3.51 4.58
N LYS A 58 -19.92 -3.51 4.63
CA LYS A 58 -19.07 -3.98 5.74
C LYS A 58 -19.34 -5.44 6.08
N LYS A 59 -19.46 -6.29 5.05
CA LYS A 59 -19.86 -7.68 5.18
C LYS A 59 -18.96 -8.60 4.38
N VAL A 60 -18.75 -9.80 4.92
CA VAL A 60 -18.36 -10.94 4.11
C VAL A 60 -19.55 -11.33 3.22
N THR A 61 -19.38 -11.26 1.91
CA THR A 61 -20.43 -11.60 0.92
C THR A 61 -20.35 -13.04 0.45
N GLY A 62 -19.24 -13.72 0.73
CA GLY A 62 -19.06 -15.15 0.54
C GLY A 62 -17.63 -15.59 0.85
N SER A 63 -17.36 -16.88 0.67
CA SER A 63 -16.01 -17.43 0.78
C SER A 63 -15.83 -18.66 -0.09
N VAL A 64 -14.59 -18.94 -0.47
CA VAL A 64 -14.19 -20.19 -1.13
C VAL A 64 -12.90 -20.74 -0.52
N ALA A 65 -12.84 -22.05 -0.31
CA ALA A 65 -11.61 -22.71 0.14
C ALA A 65 -10.66 -22.89 -1.05
N LEU A 66 -9.35 -22.79 -0.79
CA LEU A 66 -8.36 -23.16 -1.79
C LEU A 66 -8.45 -24.67 -2.06
N ALA A 67 -8.43 -25.03 -3.35
CA ALA A 67 -8.48 -26.42 -3.79
C ALA A 67 -7.30 -27.22 -3.21
N ASP A 68 -7.52 -28.52 -3.03
CA ASP A 68 -6.53 -29.48 -2.54
C ASP A 68 -5.95 -29.16 -1.15
N ASN A 69 -6.69 -28.39 -0.34
CA ASN A 69 -6.24 -27.88 0.96
C ASN A 69 -4.93 -27.08 0.87
N ALA A 70 -4.68 -26.41 -0.26
CA ALA A 70 -3.51 -25.57 -0.44
C ALA A 70 -3.45 -24.45 0.61
N THR A 71 -2.23 -23.99 0.87
CA THR A 71 -1.97 -22.88 1.78
C THR A 71 -1.16 -21.82 1.05
N LEU A 72 -1.54 -20.56 1.21
CA LEU A 72 -0.80 -19.39 0.73
C LEU A 72 -0.31 -18.57 1.93
N VAL A 73 0.83 -17.91 1.75
CA VAL A 73 1.39 -16.96 2.72
C VAL A 73 1.06 -15.50 2.38
N GLY A 74 0.67 -15.23 1.13
CA GLY A 74 0.23 -13.92 0.64
C GLY A 74 -0.22 -14.01 -0.81
N PHE A 75 -0.94 -12.99 -1.27
CA PHE A 75 -1.49 -12.92 -2.62
C PHE A 75 -1.77 -11.48 -3.05
N ASP A 76 -1.77 -11.22 -4.36
CA ASP A 76 -2.21 -9.93 -4.90
C ASP A 76 -2.63 -10.06 -6.36
N VAL A 77 -3.44 -9.12 -6.83
CA VAL A 77 -3.85 -8.99 -8.23
C VAL A 77 -2.74 -8.29 -9.01
N ARG A 78 -2.22 -8.96 -10.05
CA ARG A 78 -1.25 -8.35 -10.96
C ARG A 78 -1.96 -7.35 -11.87
N PRO A 79 -1.63 -6.04 -11.83
CA PRO A 79 -2.35 -5.03 -12.62
C PRO A 79 -2.22 -5.22 -14.14
N ALA A 80 -1.15 -5.86 -14.59
CA ALA A 80 -0.89 -6.08 -16.02
C ALA A 80 -1.83 -7.09 -16.69
N ASP A 81 -2.40 -8.05 -15.95
CA ASP A 81 -3.29 -9.08 -16.50
C ASP A 81 -4.56 -9.33 -15.69
N GLY A 82 -4.72 -8.68 -14.53
CA GLY A 82 -5.89 -8.77 -13.66
C GLY A 82 -6.05 -10.11 -12.94
N LYS A 83 -5.04 -10.99 -12.97
CA LYS A 83 -5.10 -12.28 -12.29
C LYS A 83 -4.63 -12.17 -10.84
N LEU A 84 -5.23 -12.95 -9.97
CA LEU A 84 -4.80 -13.10 -8.58
C LEU A 84 -3.64 -14.10 -8.52
N TYR A 85 -2.48 -13.62 -8.11
CA TYR A 85 -1.29 -14.43 -7.88
C TYR A 85 -1.12 -14.68 -6.39
N GLY A 86 -0.76 -15.91 -6.02
CA GLY A 86 -0.46 -16.29 -4.65
C GLY A 86 0.95 -16.87 -4.51
N VAL A 87 1.45 -16.89 -3.29
CA VAL A 87 2.71 -17.54 -2.92
C VAL A 87 2.44 -18.60 -1.86
N THR A 88 2.91 -19.83 -2.06
CA THR A 88 2.82 -20.90 -1.07
C THR A 88 3.98 -20.82 -0.05
N PRO A 89 3.89 -21.47 1.13
CA PRO A 89 4.97 -21.49 2.11
C PRO A 89 6.32 -22.01 1.59
N ASP A 90 6.31 -22.95 0.64
CA ASP A 90 7.49 -23.49 -0.03
C ASP A 90 7.96 -22.65 -1.24
N GLY A 91 7.31 -21.50 -1.49
CA GLY A 91 7.70 -20.52 -2.49
C GLY A 91 7.24 -20.81 -3.91
N ALA A 92 6.26 -21.70 -4.11
CA ALA A 92 5.61 -21.80 -5.41
C ALA A 92 4.77 -20.53 -5.65
N ILE A 93 4.92 -19.95 -6.83
CA ILE A 93 4.08 -18.85 -7.29
C ILE A 93 2.94 -19.47 -8.08
N VAL A 94 1.72 -19.17 -7.68
CA VAL A 94 0.50 -19.74 -8.26
C VAL A 94 -0.41 -18.65 -8.80
N ILE A 95 -1.23 -18.99 -9.78
CA ILE A 95 -2.38 -18.17 -10.19
C ILE A 95 -3.61 -18.81 -9.57
N VAL A 96 -4.45 -18.01 -8.91
CA VAL A 96 -5.63 -18.47 -8.18
C VAL A 96 -6.88 -17.91 -8.83
N ASP A 97 -7.84 -18.77 -9.13
CA ASP A 97 -9.20 -18.35 -9.46
C ASP A 97 -9.90 -17.96 -8.15
N ALA A 98 -10.06 -16.66 -7.94
CA ALA A 98 -10.66 -16.13 -6.73
C ALA A 98 -12.07 -16.67 -6.48
N LYS A 99 -12.85 -16.99 -7.53
CA LYS A 99 -14.25 -17.46 -7.47
C LYS A 99 -14.35 -18.93 -7.09
N THR A 100 -13.45 -19.76 -7.64
CA THR A 100 -13.52 -21.22 -7.48
C THR A 100 -12.51 -21.79 -6.49
N GLY A 101 -11.51 -21.01 -6.07
CA GLY A 101 -10.41 -21.47 -5.21
C GLY A 101 -9.43 -22.41 -5.90
N LYS A 102 -9.63 -22.70 -7.19
CA LYS A 102 -8.69 -23.48 -8.00
C LYS A 102 -7.42 -22.67 -8.22
N TRP A 103 -6.30 -23.36 -8.34
CA TRP A 103 -5.02 -22.72 -8.56
C TRP A 103 -4.15 -23.54 -9.52
N GLU A 104 -3.23 -22.86 -10.20
CA GLU A 104 -2.22 -23.47 -11.06
C GLU A 104 -0.84 -22.93 -10.69
N LYS A 105 0.18 -23.79 -10.68
CA LYS A 105 1.55 -23.36 -10.48
C LYS A 105 2.04 -22.60 -11.72
N LYS A 106 2.52 -21.38 -11.51
CA LYS A 106 3.12 -20.54 -12.54
C LYS A 106 4.63 -20.68 -12.58
N SER A 107 5.29 -20.59 -11.42
CA SER A 107 6.74 -20.67 -11.30
C SER A 107 7.16 -21.01 -9.86
N GLN A 108 8.47 -20.98 -9.58
CA GLN A 108 9.04 -21.27 -8.26
C GLN A 108 10.01 -20.16 -7.88
N LEU A 109 9.84 -19.57 -6.68
CA LEU A 109 10.78 -18.60 -6.15
C LEU A 109 12.20 -19.18 -6.12
N SER A 110 13.17 -18.40 -6.62
CA SER A 110 14.59 -18.73 -6.54
C SER A 110 15.15 -18.56 -5.11
N GLU A 111 14.45 -17.82 -4.26
CA GLU A 111 14.82 -17.55 -2.87
C GLU A 111 13.88 -18.26 -1.92
N LYS A 112 14.40 -18.66 -0.75
CA LYS A 112 13.58 -19.27 0.30
C LYS A 112 12.99 -18.19 1.19
N LEU A 113 11.68 -18.29 1.43
CA LEU A 113 11.03 -17.46 2.43
C LEU A 113 11.46 -17.89 3.84
N PRO A 114 11.69 -16.95 4.78
CA PRO A 114 11.94 -17.30 6.16
C PRO A 114 10.73 -18.02 6.76
N ALA A 115 10.98 -19.13 7.47
CA ALA A 115 9.94 -19.85 8.18
C ALA A 115 9.29 -18.96 9.24
N ASP A 116 7.97 -19.12 9.44
CA ASP A 116 7.16 -18.43 10.44
C ASP A 116 7.16 -16.89 10.35
N ALA A 117 7.73 -16.32 9.28
CA ALA A 117 7.62 -14.89 9.02
C ALA A 117 6.22 -14.56 8.49
N MET A 118 5.71 -13.40 8.88
CA MET A 118 4.57 -12.83 8.16
C MET A 118 5.06 -12.36 6.81
N VAL A 119 4.25 -12.60 5.78
CA VAL A 119 4.57 -12.30 4.39
C VAL A 119 3.48 -11.39 3.85
N SER A 120 3.89 -10.34 3.16
CA SER A 120 3.02 -9.48 2.37
C SER A 120 3.47 -9.58 0.92
N VAL A 121 2.49 -9.72 0.02
CA VAL A 121 2.69 -9.83 -1.42
C VAL A 121 1.93 -8.68 -2.07
N ASP A 122 2.57 -7.95 -2.98
CA ASP A 122 1.93 -6.87 -3.73
C ASP A 122 2.62 -6.67 -5.09
N PHE A 123 1.93 -6.18 -6.12
CA PHE A 123 2.51 -5.91 -7.42
C PHE A 123 2.87 -4.45 -7.62
N ASN A 124 4.13 -4.21 -8.00
CA ASN A 124 4.50 -2.93 -8.57
C ASN A 124 3.89 -2.79 -9.98
N PRO A 125 2.93 -1.89 -10.22
CA PRO A 125 2.23 -1.78 -11.49
C PRO A 125 3.10 -1.16 -12.61
N VAL A 126 4.19 -0.46 -12.26
CA VAL A 126 5.11 0.18 -13.22
C VAL A 126 6.21 -0.79 -13.65
N ALA A 127 6.84 -1.46 -12.69
CA ALA A 127 7.92 -2.41 -12.94
C ALA A 127 7.40 -3.79 -13.37
N ASP A 128 6.12 -4.06 -13.14
CA ASP A 128 5.49 -5.36 -13.38
C ASP A 128 6.26 -6.48 -12.65
N ARG A 129 6.46 -6.28 -11.35
CA ARG A 129 7.17 -7.20 -10.47
C ARG A 129 6.38 -7.41 -9.19
N MET A 130 6.30 -8.66 -8.77
CA MET A 130 5.79 -9.02 -7.46
C MET A 130 6.83 -8.60 -6.42
N ARG A 131 6.39 -7.86 -5.42
CA ARG A 131 7.13 -7.52 -4.22
C ARG A 131 6.71 -8.49 -3.13
N ILE A 132 7.70 -9.07 -2.47
CA ILE A 132 7.47 -9.86 -1.25
C ILE A 132 8.22 -9.19 -0.12
N ILE A 133 7.52 -8.83 0.95
CA ILE A 133 8.11 -8.27 2.17
C ILE A 133 7.78 -9.19 3.32
N THR A 134 8.74 -9.42 4.21
CA THR A 134 8.52 -10.24 5.40
C THR A 134 8.76 -9.47 6.69
N SER A 135 8.17 -9.95 7.79
CA SER A 135 8.38 -9.41 9.13
C SER A 135 9.83 -9.49 9.63
N THR A 136 10.71 -10.25 8.95
CA THR A 136 12.15 -10.29 9.25
C THR A 136 12.93 -9.19 8.53
N GLY A 137 12.27 -8.35 7.74
CA GLY A 137 12.87 -7.30 6.92
C GLY A 137 13.43 -7.78 5.58
N MET A 138 13.12 -9.01 5.16
CA MET A 138 13.43 -9.47 3.80
C MET A 138 12.53 -8.71 2.82
N SER A 139 13.12 -8.27 1.71
CA SER A 139 12.39 -7.66 0.59
C SER A 139 12.87 -8.26 -0.72
N LEU A 140 11.95 -8.84 -1.50
CA LEU A 140 12.24 -9.47 -2.78
C LEU A 140 11.53 -8.74 -3.92
N ARG A 141 12.22 -8.57 -5.05
CA ARG A 141 11.59 -8.26 -6.35
C ARG A 141 11.57 -9.51 -7.21
N VAL A 142 10.39 -9.96 -7.57
CA VAL A 142 10.19 -11.24 -8.22
C VAL A 142 9.60 -11.05 -9.60
N ASN A 143 10.22 -11.71 -10.58
CA ASN A 143 9.58 -11.95 -11.87
C ASN A 143 8.73 -13.22 -11.77
N VAL A 144 7.41 -13.10 -11.83
CA VAL A 144 6.50 -14.24 -11.67
C VAL A 144 6.55 -15.22 -12.83
N ASP A 145 7.07 -14.83 -13.99
CA ASP A 145 7.14 -15.71 -15.16
C ASP A 145 8.19 -16.81 -15.03
N ASP A 146 9.32 -16.52 -14.38
CA ASP A 146 10.40 -17.48 -14.17
C ASP A 146 10.75 -17.71 -12.69
N GLY A 147 10.10 -16.99 -11.78
CA GLY A 147 10.28 -17.08 -10.33
C GLY A 147 11.61 -16.51 -9.82
N LYS A 148 12.41 -15.89 -10.67
CA LYS A 148 13.68 -15.28 -10.24
C LYS A 148 13.39 -14.08 -9.37
N ALA A 149 14.00 -14.07 -8.20
CA ALA A 149 13.94 -12.98 -7.25
C ALA A 149 15.28 -12.25 -7.16
N THR A 150 15.21 -10.92 -7.03
CA THR A 150 16.32 -10.09 -6.56
C THR A 150 16.08 -9.79 -5.09
N VAL A 151 17.06 -10.12 -4.24
CA VAL A 151 17.06 -9.71 -2.83
C VAL A 151 17.46 -8.24 -2.76
N ASP A 152 16.54 -7.39 -2.31
CA ASP A 152 16.78 -5.96 -2.13
C ASP A 152 17.39 -5.66 -0.75
N GLY A 153 17.73 -4.39 -0.49
CA GLY A 153 18.19 -3.96 0.81
C GLY A 153 17.21 -4.32 1.93
N SER A 154 17.73 -4.81 3.06
CA SER A 154 16.90 -5.06 4.25
C SER A 154 16.23 -3.77 4.73
N LEU A 155 15.00 -3.91 5.22
CA LEU A 155 14.23 -2.77 5.70
C LEU A 155 14.94 -2.03 6.84
N LYS A 156 15.05 -0.71 6.70
CA LYS A 156 15.64 0.19 7.69
C LYS A 156 15.02 1.58 7.60
N TYR A 157 14.85 2.22 8.75
CA TYR A 157 14.44 3.62 8.80
C TYR A 157 15.51 4.53 8.18
N ALA A 158 15.08 5.55 7.44
CA ALA A 158 15.96 6.56 6.87
C ALA A 158 16.77 7.29 7.96
N GLU A 159 17.93 7.82 7.58
CA GLU A 159 18.82 8.53 8.50
C GLU A 159 18.21 9.81 9.08
N THR A 160 17.20 10.36 8.41
CA THR A 160 16.44 11.54 8.83
C THR A 160 15.16 11.19 9.58
N ASP A 161 14.82 9.91 9.70
CA ASP A 161 13.59 9.46 10.34
C ASP A 161 13.71 9.46 11.87
N ALA A 162 12.61 9.76 12.57
CA ALA A 162 12.56 9.75 14.03
C ALA A 162 12.82 8.36 14.64
N ASN A 163 12.59 7.28 13.88
CA ASN A 163 12.84 5.90 14.27
C ASN A 163 14.18 5.34 13.77
N LYS A 164 15.08 6.19 13.28
CA LYS A 164 16.44 5.78 12.88
C LYS A 164 17.08 4.84 13.90
N GLY A 165 17.71 3.79 13.39
CA GLY A 165 18.42 2.78 14.19
C GLY A 165 17.52 1.69 14.80
N LYS A 166 16.19 1.83 14.71
CA LYS A 166 15.25 0.75 15.01
C LYS A 166 15.04 -0.11 13.77
N MET A 167 14.71 -1.38 13.98
CA MET A 167 14.30 -2.28 12.89
C MET A 167 12.81 -2.06 12.59
N PRO A 168 12.43 -1.67 11.36
CA PRO A 168 11.02 -1.64 10.96
C PRO A 168 10.43 -3.04 11.03
N LYS A 169 9.20 -3.16 11.55
CA LYS A 169 8.44 -4.42 11.52
C LYS A 169 7.25 -4.28 10.58
N VAL A 170 7.55 -4.28 9.30
CA VAL A 170 6.54 -4.24 8.24
C VAL A 170 5.79 -5.57 8.22
N MET A 171 4.47 -5.49 8.31
CA MET A 171 3.57 -6.65 8.33
C MET A 171 2.59 -6.68 7.15
N ALA A 172 2.40 -5.55 6.47
CA ALA A 172 1.64 -5.45 5.23
C ALA A 172 2.17 -4.27 4.42
N ALA A 173 2.08 -4.33 3.09
CA ALA A 173 2.53 -3.29 2.17
C ALA A 173 1.64 -3.25 0.93
N GLY A 174 1.57 -2.10 0.26
CA GLY A 174 0.80 -1.94 -0.96
C GLY A 174 1.30 -0.83 -1.88
N TYR A 175 1.27 -1.05 -3.19
CA TYR A 175 1.64 -0.07 -4.21
C TYR A 175 0.44 0.80 -4.62
N SER A 176 0.65 2.12 -4.68
CA SER A 176 -0.34 3.03 -5.25
C SER A 176 -0.44 2.94 -6.77
N ASN A 177 -1.52 3.48 -7.33
CA ASN A 177 -1.83 3.48 -8.76
C ASN A 177 -1.82 2.06 -9.33
N SER A 178 -2.38 1.09 -8.59
CA SER A 178 -2.41 -0.32 -8.96
C SER A 178 -3.40 -0.59 -10.12
N PHE A 179 -3.05 -0.10 -11.31
CA PHE A 179 -3.80 -0.29 -12.55
C PHE A 179 -2.85 -0.40 -13.75
N ALA A 180 -3.31 -1.11 -14.79
CA ALA A 180 -2.52 -1.37 -15.99
C ALA A 180 -2.06 -0.06 -16.67
N GLY A 181 -0.76 0.04 -16.95
CA GLY A 181 -0.20 1.12 -17.78
C GLY A 181 0.10 2.43 -17.05
N THR A 182 -0.11 2.51 -15.72
CA THR A 182 0.34 3.64 -14.91
C THR A 182 1.84 3.94 -15.14
N LYS A 183 2.22 5.22 -14.96
CA LYS A 183 3.61 5.68 -15.12
C LYS A 183 4.32 5.91 -13.79
N GLU A 184 3.56 5.97 -12.70
CA GLU A 184 4.09 6.27 -11.38
C GLU A 184 3.39 5.40 -10.33
N THR A 185 4.14 5.02 -9.30
CA THR A 185 3.66 4.26 -8.15
C THR A 185 4.53 4.59 -6.95
N ALA A 186 3.99 4.42 -5.75
CA ALA A 186 4.71 4.51 -4.50
C ALA A 186 4.38 3.30 -3.63
N LEU A 187 5.39 2.76 -2.93
CA LEU A 187 5.22 1.67 -1.97
C LEU A 187 4.94 2.25 -0.59
N TYR A 188 3.87 1.77 0.03
CA TYR A 188 3.48 2.09 1.39
C TYR A 188 3.52 0.84 2.25
N ASP A 189 4.04 0.98 3.46
CA ASP A 189 4.15 -0.13 4.41
C ASP A 189 3.41 0.18 5.71
N ILE A 190 2.92 -0.87 6.36
CA ILE A 190 2.38 -0.81 7.72
C ILE A 190 3.40 -1.37 8.69
N ASP A 191 4.00 -0.49 9.51
CA ASP A 191 4.73 -0.91 10.70
C ASP A 191 3.75 -1.08 11.85
N ALA A 192 3.37 -2.32 12.11
CA ALA A 192 2.40 -2.66 13.13
C ALA A 192 2.96 -2.45 14.56
N THR A 193 4.28 -2.49 14.74
CA THR A 193 4.88 -2.30 16.08
C THR A 193 4.78 -0.85 16.51
N ASN A 194 5.01 0.08 15.59
CA ASN A 194 4.93 1.51 15.87
C ASN A 194 3.54 2.11 15.57
N GLY A 195 2.66 1.36 14.89
CA GLY A 195 1.36 1.85 14.48
C GLY A 195 1.46 2.99 13.48
N MET A 196 2.30 2.83 12.46
CA MET A 196 2.64 3.87 11.50
C MET A 196 2.44 3.42 10.06
N LEU A 197 2.00 4.36 9.22
CA LEU A 197 2.16 4.26 7.78
C LEU A 197 3.55 4.75 7.41
N LEU A 198 4.27 3.95 6.64
CA LEU A 198 5.59 4.27 6.11
C LEU A 198 5.53 4.42 4.59
N LYS A 199 6.47 5.17 4.04
CA LYS A 199 6.79 5.18 2.61
C LYS A 199 8.14 4.51 2.40
N GLN A 200 8.21 3.52 1.51
CA GLN A 200 9.48 2.90 1.12
C GLN A 200 10.04 3.58 -0.14
N ALA A 201 11.10 4.37 0.01
CA ALA A 201 11.67 5.15 -1.08
C ALA A 201 13.19 5.38 -0.90
N PRO A 202 14.03 4.88 -1.82
CA PRO A 202 13.71 3.96 -2.91
C PRO A 202 13.39 2.54 -2.38
N PRO A 203 12.41 1.81 -2.96
CA PRO A 203 12.06 0.46 -2.51
C PRO A 203 13.24 -0.51 -2.48
N ASN A 204 14.12 -0.44 -3.48
CA ASN A 204 15.18 -1.43 -3.64
C ASN A 204 16.30 -1.32 -2.60
N ASP A 205 16.39 -0.19 -1.90
CA ASP A 205 17.38 0.03 -0.85
C ASP A 205 16.84 -0.34 0.55
N GLY A 206 15.56 -0.72 0.64
CA GLY A 206 14.87 -1.04 1.89
C GLY A 206 14.64 0.18 2.79
N ILE A 207 14.77 1.41 2.27
CA ILE A 207 14.67 2.63 3.07
C ILE A 207 13.21 2.99 3.28
N VAL A 208 12.78 3.01 4.54
CA VAL A 208 11.44 3.46 4.95
C VAL A 208 11.50 4.79 5.69
N THR A 209 10.50 5.64 5.45
CA THR A 209 10.30 6.90 6.18
C THR A 209 8.86 6.95 6.69
N GLY A 210 8.65 7.35 7.94
CA GLY A 210 7.34 7.52 8.54
C GLY A 210 6.57 8.67 7.89
N ILE A 211 5.36 8.37 7.42
CA ILE A 211 4.40 9.38 6.98
C ILE A 211 3.64 9.93 8.18
N GLY A 212 3.14 9.03 9.04
CA GLY A 212 2.41 9.40 10.24
C GLY A 212 1.86 8.20 10.99
N SER A 213 1.29 8.48 12.17
CA SER A 213 0.64 7.45 12.98
C SER A 213 -0.71 7.09 12.38
N LEU A 214 -1.03 5.79 12.39
CA LEU A 214 -2.35 5.26 12.02
C LEU A 214 -3.44 5.75 12.98
N GLY A 215 -3.10 6.08 14.23
CA GLY A 215 -4.08 6.50 15.24
C GLY A 215 -5.05 5.41 15.70
N VAL A 216 -4.88 4.17 15.22
CA VAL A 216 -5.66 2.99 15.60
C VAL A 216 -4.72 1.88 16.09
N LYS A 217 -5.26 0.98 16.90
CA LYS A 217 -4.52 -0.20 17.33
C LYS A 217 -4.38 -1.16 16.15
N VAL A 218 -3.14 -1.45 15.77
CA VAL A 218 -2.79 -2.49 14.79
C VAL A 218 -2.18 -3.66 15.53
N ASP A 219 -3.04 -4.51 16.10
CA ASP A 219 -2.65 -5.77 16.72
C ASP A 219 -3.32 -6.97 16.03
N GLY A 220 -2.63 -8.11 16.07
CA GLY A 220 -3.07 -9.33 15.42
C GLY A 220 -2.72 -9.38 13.93
N PRO A 221 -3.38 -10.28 13.16
CA PRO A 221 -3.19 -10.31 11.72
C PRO A 221 -3.70 -8.99 11.13
N ILE A 222 -2.85 -8.37 10.33
CA ILE A 222 -3.19 -7.16 9.58
C ILE A 222 -3.05 -7.47 8.10
N ALA A 223 -3.82 -6.75 7.29
CA ALA A 223 -3.75 -6.81 5.85
C ALA A 223 -3.96 -5.41 5.28
N PHE A 224 -3.20 -5.04 4.26
CA PHE A 224 -3.24 -3.72 3.66
C PHE A 224 -3.05 -3.80 2.16
N ASP A 225 -3.81 -2.99 1.43
CA ASP A 225 -3.71 -2.82 -0.02
C ASP A 225 -4.17 -1.39 -0.39
N VAL A 226 -3.74 -0.87 -1.53
CA VAL A 226 -4.04 0.47 -2.02
C VAL A 226 -4.93 0.42 -3.25
N TRP A 227 -6.17 0.87 -3.08
CA TRP A 227 -7.10 1.04 -4.19
C TRP A 227 -6.80 2.29 -4.98
N SER A 228 -6.97 2.22 -6.30
CA SER A 228 -6.88 3.36 -7.19
C SER A 228 -8.06 3.43 -8.14
N ASP A 229 -8.54 4.63 -8.43
CA ASP A 229 -9.57 4.90 -9.43
C ASP A 229 -9.03 5.06 -10.86
N GLY A 230 -7.70 4.98 -11.05
CA GLY A 230 -7.04 5.23 -12.33
C GLY A 230 -7.03 6.70 -12.79
N LYS A 231 -7.57 7.62 -12.00
CA LYS A 231 -7.70 9.06 -12.30
C LYS A 231 -6.94 9.94 -11.30
N GLY A 232 -6.15 9.32 -10.43
CA GLY A 232 -5.25 9.96 -9.47
C GLY A 232 -5.67 9.79 -8.01
N MET A 233 -6.85 9.23 -7.74
CA MET A 233 -7.25 8.88 -6.38
C MET A 233 -6.58 7.57 -5.97
N ASN A 234 -6.11 7.55 -4.71
CA ASN A 234 -5.63 6.36 -4.04
C ASN A 234 -6.21 6.30 -2.62
N VAL A 235 -6.67 5.12 -2.19
CA VAL A 235 -7.19 4.89 -0.84
C VAL A 235 -6.54 3.64 -0.28
N GLY A 236 -5.86 3.76 0.85
CA GLY A 236 -5.35 2.59 1.57
C GLY A 236 -6.48 1.90 2.31
N TRP A 237 -6.62 0.59 2.14
CA TRP A 237 -7.52 -0.25 2.92
C TRP A 237 -6.70 -1.02 3.95
N LEU A 238 -7.03 -0.88 5.23
CA LEU A 238 -6.38 -1.60 6.32
C LEU A 238 -7.41 -2.44 7.07
N LEU A 239 -7.26 -3.76 7.03
CA LEU A 239 -8.02 -4.68 7.87
C LEU A 239 -7.15 -5.05 9.07
N ALA A 240 -7.58 -4.64 10.27
CA ALA A 240 -6.87 -4.91 11.52
C ALA A 240 -7.86 -5.38 12.58
N GLY A 241 -7.59 -6.54 13.21
CA GLY A 241 -8.47 -7.10 14.23
C GLY A 241 -9.92 -7.31 13.78
N GLY A 242 -10.15 -7.59 12.49
CA GLY A 242 -11.50 -7.74 11.90
C GLY A 242 -12.25 -6.42 11.64
N THR A 243 -11.60 -5.28 11.88
CA THR A 243 -12.15 -3.95 11.59
C THR A 243 -11.48 -3.37 10.35
N LEU A 244 -12.30 -2.90 9.41
CA LEU A 244 -11.82 -2.24 8.20
C LEU A 244 -11.63 -0.75 8.47
N HIS A 245 -10.54 -0.21 7.97
CA HIS A 245 -10.17 1.19 8.03
C HIS A 245 -9.81 1.68 6.63
N SER A 246 -10.14 2.94 6.34
CA SER A 246 -9.45 3.67 5.28
C SER A 246 -8.21 4.35 5.86
N VAL A 247 -7.13 4.41 5.10
CA VAL A 247 -5.87 5.05 5.47
C VAL A 247 -5.59 6.18 4.50
N ASP A 248 -5.39 7.37 5.04
CA ASP A 248 -4.93 8.53 4.28
C ASP A 248 -3.43 8.41 4.01
N LEU A 249 -3.05 8.22 2.74
CA LEU A 249 -1.67 7.99 2.34
C LEU A 249 -0.78 9.25 2.42
N ALA A 250 -1.36 10.43 2.61
CA ALA A 250 -0.63 11.69 2.72
C ALA A 250 -0.18 11.99 4.15
N ASN A 251 -0.95 11.57 5.15
CA ASN A 251 -0.67 11.86 6.57
C ASN A 251 -0.66 10.63 7.48
N GLY A 252 -0.99 9.45 6.95
CA GLY A 252 -0.97 8.18 7.66
C GLY A 252 -2.18 7.91 8.55
N ALA A 253 -3.13 8.83 8.70
CA ALA A 253 -4.26 8.65 9.61
C ALA A 253 -5.21 7.56 9.10
N ALA A 254 -5.52 6.58 9.96
CA ALA A 254 -6.53 5.57 9.69
C ALA A 254 -7.88 6.00 10.27
N LYS A 255 -8.94 5.90 9.46
CA LYS A 255 -10.33 6.12 9.86
C LYS A 255 -11.05 4.78 9.89
N SER A 256 -11.60 4.44 11.06
CA SER A 256 -12.42 3.23 11.19
C SER A 256 -13.69 3.34 10.33
N ILE A 257 -13.91 2.33 9.50
CA ILE A 257 -15.13 2.16 8.70
C ILE A 257 -16.11 1.26 9.45
N GLY A 258 -15.61 0.19 10.06
CA GLY A 258 -16.37 -0.68 10.97
C GLY A 258 -15.88 -2.12 10.99
N ALA A 259 -16.38 -2.90 11.96
CA ALA A 259 -16.16 -4.34 11.99
C ALA A 259 -16.82 -5.02 10.78
N ILE A 260 -16.12 -5.96 10.15
CA ILE A 260 -16.68 -6.71 9.02
C ILE A 260 -17.59 -7.81 9.56
N ALA A 261 -18.90 -7.66 9.33
CA ALA A 261 -19.89 -8.65 9.73
C ALA A 261 -19.70 -9.97 8.95
N GLY A 262 -19.78 -11.09 9.66
CA GLY A 262 -19.53 -12.43 9.08
C GLY A 262 -18.06 -12.80 8.98
N MET A 263 -17.13 -11.91 9.36
CA MET A 263 -15.71 -12.24 9.43
C MET A 263 -15.44 -13.24 10.54
N SER A 264 -14.69 -14.29 10.20
CA SER A 264 -14.16 -15.27 11.15
C SER A 264 -12.73 -15.63 10.73
N GLY A 265 -11.95 -16.20 11.65
CA GLY A 265 -10.54 -16.51 11.39
C GLY A 265 -9.65 -15.28 11.26
N LYS A 266 -8.42 -15.50 10.81
CA LYS A 266 -7.38 -14.48 10.65
C LYS A 266 -7.22 -14.13 9.17
N VAL A 267 -7.41 -12.87 8.79
CA VAL A 267 -7.08 -12.40 7.44
C VAL A 267 -5.67 -11.83 7.45
N THR A 268 -4.76 -12.47 6.74
CA THR A 268 -3.32 -12.12 6.75
C THR A 268 -2.89 -11.31 5.55
N ASP A 269 -3.72 -11.24 4.51
CA ASP A 269 -3.46 -10.45 3.31
C ASP A 269 -4.79 -10.05 2.66
N ILE A 270 -4.81 -8.95 1.93
CA ILE A 270 -5.97 -8.51 1.14
C ILE A 270 -5.53 -8.08 -0.25
N ALA A 271 -6.39 -8.30 -1.23
CA ALA A 271 -6.18 -7.86 -2.59
C ALA A 271 -7.48 -7.24 -3.13
N ILE A 272 -7.38 -6.14 -3.86
CA ILE A 272 -8.52 -5.53 -4.52
C ILE A 272 -8.80 -6.26 -5.83
N LEU A 273 -9.97 -6.89 -5.91
CA LEU A 273 -10.37 -7.60 -7.12
C LEU A 273 -10.77 -6.60 -8.22
N PRO A 274 -10.41 -6.87 -9.51
CA PRO A 274 -11.00 -6.15 -10.63
C PRO A 274 -12.54 -6.28 -10.56
N GLY A 275 -13.26 -5.21 -10.91
CA GLY A 275 -14.72 -5.14 -10.81
C GLY A 275 -15.40 -6.45 -11.26
N MET A 276 -16.05 -7.12 -10.30
CA MET A 276 -16.69 -8.43 -10.50
C MET A 276 -18.07 -8.33 -11.12
#